data_AF-T0QFV7-F1
#
_entry.id   AF-T0QFV7-F1
#
_cell.length_a   1.000
_cell.length_b   1.000
_cell.length_c   1.000
_cell.angle_alpha   90.00
_cell.angle_beta   90.00
_cell.angle_gamma   90.00
#
_symmetry.space_group_name_H-M   'P 1'
#
loop_
_entity.id
_entity.type
_entity.pdbx_description
1 polymer ?
#
loop_
_entity_poly.entity_id
_entity_poly.type
_entity_poly.pdbx_seq_one_letter_code
_entity_poly.pdbx_strand_id
1 'polypeptide(L)'
;MKLSHLFLLVASAAAQDAPDPTYGGALYAFTAYASPLVLPEVLDMTAGGSLKMNIGQVDSHAWGNGIPTTAVYGYGVVGRNMSHPGPTIRVKKGLDAPSRAVH
;
A
#
# COMPACT_ATOMS: atom_id res chain seq x y z
N MET A 1 13.39 -5.31 59.69
CA MET A 1 12.79 -4.06 59.18
C MET A 1 13.88 -3.13 58.67
N LYS A 2 13.96 -2.85 57.37
CA LYS A 2 14.27 -1.52 56.80
C LYS A 2 14.11 -1.57 55.27
N LEU A 3 13.61 -0.46 54.76
CA LEU A 3 12.82 -0.26 53.54
C LEU A 3 13.53 -0.60 52.23
N SER A 4 12.84 -1.37 51.39
CA SER A 4 13.07 -1.47 49.94
C SER A 4 12.83 -0.11 49.28
N HIS A 5 13.82 0.42 48.56
CA HIS A 5 13.63 1.59 47.68
C HIS A 5 13.43 1.07 46.25
N LEU A 6 12.16 1.08 45.81
CA LEU A 6 11.82 0.85 44.41
C LEU A 6 12.03 2.17 43.66
N PHE A 7 13.11 2.26 42.90
CA PHE A 7 13.39 3.41 42.04
C PHE A 7 12.58 3.23 40.75
N LEU A 8 11.53 4.04 40.56
CA LEU A 8 10.74 4.05 39.33
C LEU A 8 11.50 4.87 38.28
N LEU A 9 12.10 4.19 37.30
CA LEU A 9 12.72 4.83 36.14
C LEU A 9 11.62 5.24 35.15
N VAL A 10 11.31 6.53 35.08
CA VAL A 10 10.46 7.08 34.00
C VAL A 10 11.34 7.31 32.79
N ALA A 11 11.21 6.43 31.78
CA ALA A 11 11.81 6.67 30.48
C ALA A 11 10.96 7.68 29.71
N SER A 12 11.39 8.95 29.68
CA SER A 12 10.89 9.90 28.68
C SER A 12 11.44 9.50 27.32
N ALA A 13 10.58 8.94 26.47
CA ALA A 13 10.87 8.83 25.05
C ALA A 13 10.84 10.25 24.46
N ALA A 14 12.00 10.88 24.34
CA ALA A 14 12.12 12.08 23.51
C ALA A 14 11.78 11.67 22.07
N ALA A 15 10.72 12.26 21.51
CA ALA A 15 10.47 12.15 20.08
C ALA A 15 11.68 12.77 19.36
N GLN A 16 12.49 11.94 18.72
CA GLN A 16 13.60 12.43 17.92
C GLN A 16 12.99 13.07 16.67
N ASP A 17 13.04 14.40 16.58
CA ASP A 17 12.67 15.10 15.35
C ASP A 17 13.49 14.51 14.21
N ALA A 18 12.80 14.03 13.17
CA ALA A 18 13.47 13.55 11.98
C ALA A 18 14.23 14.72 11.37
N PRO A 19 15.49 14.52 10.95
CA PRO A 19 16.24 15.59 10.28
C PRO A 19 15.47 16.03 9.02
N ASP A 20 15.45 17.33 8.79
CA ASP A 20 14.87 17.88 7.57
C ASP A 20 15.53 17.25 6.33
N PRO A 21 14.76 16.88 5.30
CA PRO A 21 15.33 16.35 4.07
C PRO A 21 16.28 17.40 3.45
N THR A 22 17.54 17.02 3.27
CA THR A 22 18.60 17.91 2.78
C THR A 22 18.71 17.98 1.26
N TYR A 23 17.95 17.15 0.53
CA TYR A 23 17.98 17.10 -0.92
C TYR A 23 16.94 18.05 -1.55
N GLY A 24 17.42 19.14 -2.16
CA GLY A 24 16.60 20.15 -2.83
C GLY A 24 16.45 19.98 -4.35
N GLY A 25 16.96 18.88 -4.93
CA GLY A 25 16.93 18.61 -6.37
C GLY A 25 15.72 17.76 -6.82
N ALA A 26 15.60 17.54 -8.12
CA ALA A 26 14.68 16.53 -8.66
C ALA A 26 15.37 15.16 -8.68
N LEU A 27 14.78 14.15 -8.01
CA LEU A 27 15.34 12.78 -7.94
C LEU A 27 15.59 12.18 -9.34
N TYR A 28 14.72 12.54 -10.31
CA TYR A 28 14.84 12.20 -11.72
C TYR A 28 14.33 13.35 -12.60
N ALA A 29 14.93 13.54 -13.76
CA ALA A 29 14.37 14.42 -14.79
C ALA A 29 13.19 13.72 -15.44
N PHE A 30 11.98 14.24 -15.25
CA PHE A 30 10.76 13.67 -15.85
C PHE A 30 9.96 14.68 -16.67
N THR A 31 9.27 14.18 -17.69
CA THR A 31 8.33 14.98 -18.50
C THR A 31 6.92 14.81 -17.94
N ALA A 32 6.33 15.89 -17.45
CA ALA A 32 4.97 15.90 -16.95
C ALA A 32 3.95 15.64 -18.08
N TYR A 33 2.88 14.92 -17.76
CA TYR A 33 1.73 14.65 -18.65
C TYR A 33 2.08 13.95 -19.98
N ALA A 34 3.24 13.28 -20.06
CA ALA A 34 3.69 12.62 -21.28
C ALA A 34 3.29 11.13 -21.37
N SER A 35 2.61 10.59 -20.36
CA SER A 35 2.06 9.24 -20.38
C SER A 35 0.55 9.25 -20.12
N PRO A 36 -0.24 8.40 -20.81
CA PRO A 36 -1.66 8.29 -20.55
C PRO A 36 -1.92 7.72 -19.15
N LEU A 37 -3.00 8.19 -18.51
CA LEU A 37 -3.43 7.67 -17.22
C LEU A 37 -4.04 6.28 -17.40
N VAL A 38 -3.54 5.29 -16.66
CA VAL A 38 -4.05 3.91 -16.68
C VAL A 38 -5.23 3.77 -15.73
N LEU A 39 -6.33 3.19 -16.22
CA LEU A 39 -7.45 2.75 -15.38
C LEU A 39 -7.27 1.26 -15.06
N PRO A 40 -7.31 0.85 -13.78
CA PRO A 40 -7.28 -0.56 -13.42
C PRO A 40 -8.51 -1.31 -13.95
N GLU A 41 -8.39 -2.63 -14.07
CA GLU A 41 -9.54 -3.49 -14.33
C GLU A 41 -10.61 -3.32 -13.26
N VAL A 42 -11.89 -3.36 -13.65
CA VAL A 42 -13.02 -3.36 -12.73
C VAL A 42 -13.45 -4.80 -12.45
N LEU A 43 -13.30 -5.23 -11.20
CA LEU A 43 -13.90 -6.46 -10.70
C LEU A 43 -15.31 -6.17 -10.22
N ASP A 44 -16.30 -6.71 -10.94
CA ASP A 44 -17.70 -6.53 -10.60
C ASP A 44 -18.18 -7.53 -9.55
N MET A 45 -18.50 -7.02 -8.37
CA MET A 45 -19.01 -7.79 -7.23
C MET A 45 -20.39 -7.31 -6.80
N THR A 46 -21.17 -6.72 -7.70
CA THR A 46 -22.53 -6.24 -7.39
C THR A 46 -23.54 -7.37 -7.16
N ALA A 47 -23.15 -8.63 -7.37
CA ALA A 47 -23.94 -9.81 -6.97
C ALA A 47 -23.63 -10.28 -5.53
N GLY A 48 -22.65 -9.68 -4.85
CA GLY A 48 -22.17 -10.08 -3.53
C GLY A 48 -21.16 -11.22 -3.60
N GLY A 49 -20.81 -11.78 -2.44
CA GLY A 49 -19.89 -12.91 -2.31
C GLY A 49 -18.57 -12.56 -1.62
N SER A 50 -17.62 -13.49 -1.68
CA SER A 50 -16.29 -13.32 -1.08
C SER A 50 -15.22 -13.09 -2.14
N LEU A 51 -14.23 -12.28 -1.79
CA LEU A 51 -13.05 -12.01 -2.62
C LEU A 51 -11.81 -12.39 -1.83
N LYS A 52 -10.96 -13.23 -2.43
CA LYS A 52 -9.63 -13.52 -1.91
C LYS A 52 -8.59 -12.80 -2.77
N MET A 53 -7.75 -12.02 -2.11
CA MET A 53 -6.67 -11.25 -2.73
C MET A 53 -5.32 -11.71 -2.15
N ASN A 54 -4.31 -11.74 -3.01
CA ASN A 54 -2.93 -11.86 -2.61
C ASN A 54 -2.25 -10.48 -2.68
N ILE A 55 -1.21 -10.32 -1.87
CA ILE A 55 -0.22 -9.26 -2.02
C ILE A 55 1.05 -9.92 -2.55
N GLY A 56 1.61 -9.37 -3.62
CA GLY A 56 2.81 -9.92 -4.25
C GLY A 56 3.58 -8.87 -5.00
N GLN A 57 4.78 -9.24 -5.42
CA GLN A 57 5.63 -8.39 -6.24
C GLN A 57 5.09 -8.32 -7.67
N VAL A 58 5.11 -7.11 -8.24
CA VAL A 58 4.95 -6.81 -9.66
C VAL A 58 6.34 -6.38 -10.13
N ASP A 59 6.99 -7.22 -10.93
CA ASP A 59 8.44 -7.11 -11.19
C ASP A 59 8.83 -5.90 -12.04
N SER A 60 7.89 -5.31 -12.77
CA SER A 60 8.14 -4.20 -13.67
C SER A 60 6.98 -3.21 -13.66
N HIS A 61 7.17 -2.07 -12.99
CA HIS A 61 6.31 -0.91 -13.10
C HIS A 61 7.11 0.26 -13.69
N ALA A 62 6.67 0.71 -14.86
CA ALA A 62 7.24 1.89 -15.53
C ALA A 62 6.46 3.13 -15.08
N TRP A 63 7.11 3.99 -14.29
CA TRP A 63 6.56 5.29 -13.89
C TRP A 63 6.50 6.29 -15.06
N GLY A 64 7.23 6.01 -16.14
CA GLY A 64 7.25 6.79 -17.37
C GLY A 64 8.30 7.91 -17.38
N ASN A 65 8.52 8.44 -18.59
CA ASN A 65 9.21 9.70 -18.89
C ASN A 65 10.43 10.01 -18.02
N GLY A 66 11.47 9.17 -18.08
CA GLY A 66 12.75 9.45 -17.40
C GLY A 66 12.86 8.94 -15.97
N ILE A 67 11.82 8.31 -15.43
CA ILE A 67 11.88 7.60 -14.16
C ILE A 67 12.20 6.11 -14.43
N PRO A 68 13.20 5.53 -13.72
CA PRO A 68 13.53 4.11 -13.85
C PRO A 68 12.35 3.19 -13.56
N THR A 69 12.26 2.10 -14.32
CA THR A 69 11.38 0.98 -14.00
C THR A 69 11.81 0.33 -12.69
N THR A 70 10.84 -0.03 -11.85
CA THR A 70 11.10 -0.67 -10.55
C THR A 70 10.09 -1.77 -10.29
N ALA A 71 10.48 -2.73 -9.46
CA ALA A 71 9.54 -3.61 -8.80
C ALA A 71 8.67 -2.82 -7.81
N VAL A 72 7.41 -3.22 -7.68
CA VAL A 72 6.47 -2.69 -6.69
C VAL A 72 5.68 -3.84 -6.08
N TYR A 73 5.07 -3.63 -4.92
CA TYR A 73 4.07 -4.57 -4.40
C TYR A 73 2.68 -4.17 -4.88
N GLY A 74 1.90 -5.17 -5.30
CA GLY A 74 0.58 -5.02 -5.88
C GLY A 74 -0.42 -6.01 -5.30
N TYR A 75 -1.68 -5.81 -5.65
CA TYR A 75 -2.77 -6.70 -5.28
C TYR A 75 -3.21 -7.50 -6.51
N GLY A 76 -3.59 -8.75 -6.32
CA GLY A 76 -4.28 -9.52 -7.35
C GLY A 76 -5.20 -10.57 -6.76
N VAL A 77 -6.26 -10.89 -7.50
CA VAL A 77 -7.21 -11.94 -7.11
C VAL A 77 -6.48 -13.27 -7.06
N VAL A 78 -6.76 -14.10 -6.06
CA VAL A 78 -6.21 -15.47 -6.00
C VAL A 78 -6.47 -16.20 -7.32
N GLY A 79 -5.42 -16.75 -7.93
CA GLY A 79 -5.48 -17.42 -9.24
C GLY A 79 -5.34 -16.49 -10.45
N ARG A 80 -5.13 -15.18 -10.25
CA ARG A 80 -4.84 -14.19 -11.31
C ARG A 80 -3.48 -13.53 -11.07
N ASN A 81 -2.97 -12.87 -12.11
CA ASN A 81 -1.70 -12.13 -12.05
C ASN A 81 -1.79 -10.96 -11.03
N MET A 82 -0.65 -10.61 -10.42
CA MET A 82 -0.54 -9.41 -9.58
C MET A 82 -0.57 -8.14 -10.45
N SER A 83 -1.16 -7.06 -9.95
CA SER A 83 -1.18 -5.77 -10.65
C SER A 83 -0.93 -4.58 -9.72
N HIS A 84 -0.47 -3.47 -10.31
CA HIS A 84 -0.32 -2.19 -9.64
C HIS A 84 -0.87 -1.05 -10.52
N PRO A 85 -1.89 -0.31 -10.08
CA PRO A 85 -2.74 -0.60 -8.92
C PRO A 85 -3.44 -1.97 -9.02
N GLY A 86 -3.96 -2.46 -7.89
CA GLY A 86 -4.87 -3.61 -7.87
C GLY A 86 -6.16 -3.31 -8.65
N PRO A 87 -7.01 -4.33 -8.90
CA PRO A 87 -8.29 -4.13 -9.56
C PRO A 87 -9.19 -3.18 -8.75
N THR A 88 -9.95 -2.36 -9.45
CA THR A 88 -11.04 -1.57 -8.86
C THR A 88 -12.18 -2.50 -8.52
N ILE A 89 -12.62 -2.55 -7.27
CA ILE A 89 -13.71 -3.42 -6.84
C ILE A 89 -15.01 -2.63 -6.86
N ARG A 90 -15.98 -3.06 -7.68
CA ARG A 90 -17.32 -2.47 -7.73
C ARG A 90 -18.30 -3.30 -6.91
N VAL A 91 -18.95 -2.67 -5.93
CA VAL A 91 -19.97 -3.31 -5.07
C VAL A 91 -21.27 -2.51 -5.09
N LYS A 92 -22.39 -3.17 -4.75
CA LYS A 92 -23.68 -2.51 -4.54
C LYS A 92 -23.91 -2.29 -3.05
N LYS A 93 -24.39 -1.10 -2.68
CA LYS A 93 -24.79 -0.77 -1.31
C LYS A 93 -25.82 -1.79 -0.80
N GLY A 94 -25.65 -2.26 0.44
CA GLY A 94 -26.56 -3.21 1.09
C GLY A 94 -26.28 -4.68 0.80
N LEU A 95 -25.25 -4.99 0.01
CA LEU A 95 -24.63 -6.32 0.03
C LEU A 95 -23.57 -6.33 1.13
N ASP A 96 -23.44 -7.46 1.82
CA ASP A 96 -22.36 -7.67 2.76
C ASP A 96 -21.03 -7.44 2.02
N ALA A 97 -20.16 -6.62 2.61
CA ALA A 97 -18.76 -6.60 2.23
C ALA A 97 -18.21 -8.04 2.33
N PRO A 98 -17.22 -8.46 1.50
CA PRO A 98 -16.75 -9.83 1.47
C PRO A 98 -16.40 -10.29 2.89
N SER A 99 -17.29 -11.10 3.46
CA SER A 99 -17.22 -11.48 4.85
C SER A 99 -16.13 -12.54 4.99
N ARG A 100 -15.30 -12.34 6.02
CA ARG A 100 -14.20 -13.24 6.37
C ARG A 100 -14.79 -14.64 6.60
N ALA A 101 -14.38 -15.62 5.80
CA ALA A 101 -14.59 -17.03 6.14
C ALA A 101 -13.81 -17.31 7.43
N VAL A 102 -14.53 -17.41 8.54
CA VAL A 102 -13.99 -17.93 9.81
C VAL A 102 -13.94 -19.44 9.65
N HIS A 103 -12.72 -19.98 9.59
CA HIS A 103 -12.44 -21.40 9.74
C HIS A 103 -12.35 -21.74 11.23
#